data_AF-A0A538KVD5-F1
#
_entry.id   AF-A0A538KVD5-F1
#
_cell.length_a   1.000
_cell.length_b   1.000
_cell.length_c   1.000
_cell.angle_alpha   90.00
_cell.angle_beta   90.00
_cell.angle_gamma   90.00
#
_symmetry.space_group_name_H-M   'P 1'
#
loop_
_entity.id
_entity.type
_entity.pdbx_description
1 polymer ?
#
loop_
_entity_poly.entity_id
_entity_poly.type
_entity_poly.pdbx_seq_one_letter_code
_entity_poly.pdbx_strand_id
1 'polypeptide(L)'
;MNNDKGQGDEPKGGEPEQEKALGKLRHYVPAEILNVSFPAAVRGYDRQAVDAHIKRVNRLIAEVKVSASPRAAVRHALEQTEQQVSGLLERARETADELTASAHREAETEANGIRAKAAELLVNANAEADATKTEADKLLADSKTEAQTVLANARAEAEDILVRSRLEAENTVASARGEADERLQQLQVELASLRDQTEARVREFQADTAAVWEQRRQLLEQMRGMASRLVDLADAAADREPEQPDLLEALEPKRQPETEPQASNRGETDSTVPTVEAEGATDGGTRKAASRNRRTRPGADRAEGG
;
A
#
# COMPACT_ATOMS: atom_id res chain seq x y z
N MET A 1 -74.49 -49.46 -44.66
CA MET A 1 -75.69 -49.23 -43.82
C MET A 1 -76.34 -47.93 -44.29
N ASN A 2 -77.63 -47.81 -44.62
CA ASN A 2 -78.73 -48.79 -44.65
C ASN A 2 -79.70 -48.48 -45.81
N ASN A 3 -80.48 -49.48 -46.24
CA ASN A 3 -81.67 -49.32 -47.08
C ASN A 3 -82.87 -48.81 -46.26
N ASP A 4 -83.78 -48.07 -46.92
CA ASP A 4 -85.24 -48.29 -46.91
C ASP A 4 -85.83 -47.55 -48.14
N LYS A 5 -86.59 -48.16 -49.07
CA LYS A 5 -88.02 -48.56 -49.02
C LYS A 5 -88.97 -47.42 -48.59
N GLY A 6 -90.12 -47.17 -49.22
CA GLY A 6 -90.71 -47.73 -50.45
C GLY A 6 -92.24 -47.48 -50.50
N GLN A 7 -92.85 -47.51 -51.70
CA GLN A 7 -94.32 -47.51 -52.00
C GLN A 7 -95.09 -46.24 -51.57
N GLY A 8 -96.07 -45.68 -52.28
CA GLY A 8 -96.67 -45.92 -53.61
C GLY A 8 -97.25 -44.58 -54.14
N ASP A 9 -98.27 -44.44 -55.01
CA ASP A 9 -99.09 -45.36 -55.83
C ASP A 9 -99.67 -44.56 -57.05
N GLU A 10 -100.50 -45.18 -57.89
CA GLU A 10 -101.07 -44.64 -59.15
C GLU A 10 -102.48 -43.98 -59.00
N PRO A 11 -103.20 -43.60 -60.08
CA PRO A 11 -102.91 -42.52 -61.03
C PRO A 11 -104.12 -41.56 -61.25
N LYS A 12 -103.92 -40.39 -61.88
CA LYS A 12 -104.92 -39.71 -62.76
C LYS A 12 -104.41 -38.41 -63.39
N GLY A 13 -104.79 -38.18 -64.65
CA GLY A 13 -104.63 -36.89 -65.35
C GLY A 13 -103.80 -37.01 -66.63
N GLY A 14 -104.45 -37.15 -67.78
CA GLY A 14 -103.79 -37.23 -69.08
C GLY A 14 -103.54 -35.88 -69.73
N GLU A 15 -102.39 -35.77 -70.41
CA GLU A 15 -102.04 -34.83 -71.49
C GLU A 15 -101.92 -33.32 -71.15
N PRO A 16 -101.11 -32.50 -71.88
CA PRO A 16 -100.21 -32.83 -73.00
C PRO A 16 -98.74 -32.38 -72.73
N GLU A 17 -97.81 -33.31 -72.50
CA GLU A 17 -96.39 -32.94 -72.30
C GLU A 17 -95.59 -32.72 -73.60
N GLN A 18 -96.08 -33.21 -74.74
CA GLN A 18 -95.34 -33.18 -76.01
C GLN A 18 -95.25 -31.77 -76.64
N GLU A 19 -96.20 -30.86 -76.37
CA GLU A 19 -96.13 -29.49 -76.89
C GLU A 19 -95.10 -28.62 -76.15
N LYS A 20 -94.90 -28.84 -74.84
CA LYS A 20 -93.95 -28.04 -74.02
C LYS A 20 -92.48 -28.39 -74.30
N ALA A 21 -92.18 -29.62 -74.70
CA ALA A 21 -90.83 -30.03 -75.11
C ALA A 21 -90.39 -29.28 -76.39
N LEU A 22 -91.27 -29.17 -77.39
CA LEU A 22 -91.04 -28.40 -78.62
C LEU A 22 -90.93 -26.89 -78.36
N GLY A 23 -91.69 -26.35 -77.39
CA GLY A 23 -91.63 -24.94 -77.01
C GLY A 23 -90.23 -24.47 -76.53
N LYS A 24 -89.49 -25.32 -75.81
CA LYS A 24 -88.13 -24.99 -75.35
C LYS A 24 -87.09 -24.99 -76.47
N LEU A 25 -87.26 -25.83 -77.49
CA LEU A 25 -86.37 -25.88 -78.67
C LEU A 25 -86.45 -24.61 -79.54
N ARG A 26 -87.59 -23.91 -79.54
CA ARG A 26 -87.79 -22.64 -80.28
C ARG A 26 -86.87 -21.49 -79.85
N HIS A 27 -86.19 -21.60 -78.69
CA HIS A 27 -85.21 -20.61 -78.24
C HIS A 27 -83.79 -20.87 -78.77
N TYR A 28 -83.49 -22.08 -79.25
CA TYR A 28 -82.16 -22.46 -79.76
C TYR A 28 -82.08 -22.53 -81.29
N VAL A 29 -83.22 -22.63 -81.98
CA VAL A 29 -83.29 -22.66 -83.45
C VAL A 29 -83.92 -21.36 -83.95
N PRO A 30 -83.19 -20.53 -84.73
CA PRO A 30 -83.73 -19.29 -85.28
C PRO A 30 -85.02 -19.50 -86.07
N ALA A 31 -85.96 -18.55 -85.96
CA ALA A 31 -87.25 -18.61 -86.65
C ALA A 31 -87.13 -18.73 -88.18
N GLU A 32 -86.03 -18.23 -88.74
CA GLU A 32 -85.64 -18.34 -90.16
C GLU A 32 -85.39 -19.77 -90.67
N ILE A 33 -85.28 -20.75 -89.76
CA ILE A 33 -85.20 -22.18 -90.09
C ILE A 33 -86.54 -22.87 -89.85
N LEU A 34 -87.29 -22.46 -88.83
CA LEU A 34 -88.57 -23.06 -88.47
C LEU A 34 -89.73 -22.64 -89.40
N ASN A 35 -89.69 -21.42 -89.92
CA ASN A 35 -90.77 -20.81 -90.71
C ASN A 35 -90.33 -20.55 -92.17
N VAL A 36 -89.91 -21.60 -92.90
CA VAL A 36 -89.49 -21.49 -94.30
C VAL A 36 -90.56 -22.01 -95.24
N SER A 37 -90.98 -21.16 -96.17
CA SER A 37 -91.82 -21.52 -97.30
C SER A 37 -90.96 -21.70 -98.55
N PHE A 38 -91.12 -22.84 -99.24
CA PHE A 38 -90.40 -23.14 -100.48
C PHE A 38 -91.28 -22.87 -101.70
N PRO A 39 -90.78 -22.14 -102.72
CA PRO A 39 -91.51 -21.99 -103.98
C PRO A 39 -91.81 -23.35 -104.62
N ALA A 40 -93.03 -23.51 -105.14
CA ALA A 40 -93.43 -24.69 -105.89
C ALA A 40 -92.98 -24.56 -107.36
N ALA A 41 -92.22 -25.54 -107.83
CA ALA A 41 -91.92 -25.74 -109.24
C ALA A 41 -92.99 -26.62 -109.90
N VAL A 42 -92.96 -26.73 -111.23
CA VAL A 42 -93.95 -27.47 -112.05
C VAL A 42 -94.13 -28.94 -111.60
N ARG A 43 -93.13 -29.53 -110.93
CA ARG A 43 -93.29 -30.70 -110.06
C ARG A 43 -92.39 -30.57 -108.82
N GLY A 44 -92.99 -30.38 -107.64
CA GLY A 44 -92.30 -30.38 -106.34
C GLY A 44 -91.75 -29.02 -105.90
N TYR A 45 -90.96 -29.01 -104.82
CA TYR A 45 -90.31 -27.79 -104.31
C TYR A 45 -89.08 -27.42 -105.14
N ASP A 46 -88.77 -26.13 -105.24
CA ASP A 46 -87.53 -25.67 -105.87
C ASP A 46 -86.30 -26.21 -105.14
N ARG A 47 -85.52 -27.02 -105.86
CA ARG A 47 -84.29 -27.66 -105.39
C ARG A 47 -83.23 -26.63 -104.97
N GLN A 48 -83.14 -25.47 -105.62
CA GLN A 48 -82.14 -24.45 -105.24
C GLN A 48 -82.50 -23.80 -103.90
N ALA A 49 -83.77 -23.45 -103.69
CA ALA A 49 -84.27 -22.96 -102.41
C ALA A 49 -84.09 -24.00 -101.28
N VAL A 50 -84.36 -25.28 -101.55
CA VAL A 50 -84.16 -26.39 -100.60
C VAL A 50 -82.67 -26.59 -100.28
N ASP A 51 -81.78 -26.66 -101.27
CA ASP A 51 -80.34 -26.80 -101.06
C ASP A 51 -79.76 -25.60 -100.27
N ALA A 52 -80.24 -24.38 -100.52
CA ALA A 52 -79.85 -23.19 -99.75
C ALA A 52 -80.33 -23.27 -98.29
N HIS A 53 -81.53 -23.78 -98.02
CA HIS A 53 -82.03 -24.02 -96.67
C HIS A 53 -81.25 -25.14 -95.97
N ILE A 54 -80.98 -26.27 -96.63
CA ILE A 54 -80.17 -27.38 -96.10
C ILE A 54 -78.76 -26.89 -95.75
N LYS A 55 -78.15 -26.03 -96.56
CA LYS A 55 -76.86 -25.39 -96.24
C LYS A 55 -76.94 -24.50 -94.98
N ARG A 56 -78.01 -23.73 -94.79
CA ARG A 56 -78.25 -22.94 -93.56
C ARG A 56 -78.46 -23.83 -92.33
N VAL A 57 -79.26 -24.90 -92.45
CA VAL A 57 -79.50 -25.87 -91.38
C VAL A 57 -78.21 -26.60 -91.00
N ASN A 58 -77.45 -27.10 -91.97
CA ASN A 58 -76.18 -27.79 -91.72
C ASN A 58 -75.12 -26.86 -91.09
N ARG A 59 -75.12 -25.57 -91.46
CA ARG A 59 -74.29 -24.56 -90.80
C ARG A 59 -74.70 -24.36 -89.34
N LEU A 60 -76.00 -24.21 -89.05
CA LEU A 60 -76.49 -24.07 -87.68
C LEU A 60 -76.18 -25.33 -86.85
N ILE A 61 -76.33 -26.53 -87.43
CA ILE A 61 -75.96 -27.80 -86.79
C ILE A 61 -74.45 -27.85 -86.49
N ALA A 62 -73.59 -27.29 -87.34
CA ALA A 62 -72.16 -27.19 -87.09
C ALA A 62 -71.85 -26.18 -85.96
N GLU A 63 -72.43 -24.98 -86.00
CA GLU A 63 -72.28 -23.95 -84.95
C GLU A 63 -72.79 -24.46 -83.58
N VAL A 64 -73.92 -25.19 -83.58
CA VAL A 64 -74.45 -25.87 -82.39
C VAL A 64 -73.59 -27.06 -81.97
N LYS A 65 -73.02 -27.87 -82.87
CA LYS A 65 -72.09 -28.95 -82.47
C LYS A 65 -70.77 -28.44 -81.89
N VAL A 66 -70.31 -27.28 -82.34
CA VAL A 66 -69.10 -26.62 -81.83
C VAL A 66 -69.35 -26.00 -80.44
N SER A 67 -70.53 -25.41 -80.21
CA SER A 67 -70.88 -24.76 -78.92
C SER A 67 -71.57 -25.68 -77.89
N ALA A 68 -72.30 -26.70 -78.33
CA ALA A 68 -73.12 -27.59 -77.50
C ALA A 68 -72.52 -29.01 -77.35
N SER A 69 -71.20 -29.09 -77.23
CA SER A 69 -70.53 -30.27 -76.64
C SER A 69 -70.02 -29.92 -75.24
N PRO A 70 -70.83 -30.10 -74.17
CA PRO A 70 -70.41 -29.80 -72.79
C PRO A 70 -69.08 -30.46 -72.40
N ARG A 71 -68.80 -31.67 -72.92
CA ARG A 71 -67.52 -32.37 -72.72
C ARG A 71 -66.31 -31.71 -73.38
N ALA A 72 -66.49 -30.91 -74.43
CA ALA A 72 -65.39 -30.16 -75.04
C ALA A 72 -65.09 -28.89 -74.22
N ALA A 73 -66.13 -28.12 -73.86
CA ALA A 73 -65.99 -26.92 -73.04
C ALA A 73 -65.39 -27.23 -71.65
N VAL A 74 -65.85 -28.30 -70.98
CA VAL A 74 -65.29 -28.72 -69.68
C VAL A 74 -63.84 -29.16 -69.80
N ARG A 75 -63.43 -29.85 -70.89
CA ARG A 75 -62.02 -30.21 -71.10
C ARG A 75 -61.14 -29.00 -71.33
N HIS A 76 -61.56 -28.06 -72.17
CA HIS A 76 -60.81 -26.81 -72.38
C HIS A 76 -60.70 -26.00 -71.08
N ALA A 77 -61.76 -25.93 -70.27
CA ALA A 77 -61.68 -25.27 -68.96
C ALA A 77 -60.71 -25.99 -68.02
N LEU A 78 -60.69 -27.33 -68.00
CA LEU A 78 -59.75 -28.11 -67.19
C LEU A 78 -58.30 -27.86 -67.63
N GLU A 79 -58.02 -27.97 -68.92
CA GLU A 79 -56.70 -27.81 -69.55
C GLU A 79 -56.17 -26.36 -69.36
N GLN A 80 -57.06 -25.37 -69.43
CA GLN A 80 -56.75 -23.98 -69.12
C GLN A 80 -56.49 -23.75 -67.63
N THR A 81 -57.22 -24.43 -66.72
CA THR A 81 -56.91 -24.38 -65.28
C THR A 81 -55.63 -25.14 -64.92
N GLU A 82 -55.31 -26.24 -65.61
CA GLU A 82 -54.04 -26.98 -65.45
C GLU A 82 -52.85 -26.09 -65.85
N GLN A 83 -52.95 -25.36 -66.98
CA GLN A 83 -51.96 -24.35 -67.38
C GLN A 83 -51.85 -23.18 -66.40
N GLN A 84 -52.96 -22.71 -65.83
CA GLN A 84 -52.94 -21.68 -64.78
C GLN A 84 -52.27 -22.18 -63.50
N VAL A 85 -52.51 -23.44 -63.10
CA VAL A 85 -51.88 -24.07 -61.94
C VAL A 85 -50.40 -24.32 -62.17
N SER A 86 -49.99 -24.84 -63.34
CA SER A 86 -48.56 -25.04 -63.65
C SER A 86 -47.81 -23.72 -63.65
N GLY A 87 -48.36 -22.68 -64.30
CA GLY A 87 -47.77 -21.34 -64.31
C GLY A 87 -47.83 -20.63 -62.95
N LEU A 88 -48.69 -21.05 -62.02
CA LEU A 88 -48.66 -20.58 -60.62
C LEU A 88 -47.55 -21.29 -59.83
N LEU A 89 -47.40 -22.60 -59.99
CA LEU A 89 -46.37 -23.40 -59.32
C LEU A 89 -44.96 -23.03 -59.79
N GLU A 90 -44.79 -22.69 -61.07
CA GLU A 90 -43.54 -22.21 -61.65
C GLU A 90 -43.14 -20.87 -61.02
N ARG A 91 -44.04 -19.87 -61.04
CA ARG A 91 -43.82 -18.59 -60.34
C ARG A 91 -43.59 -18.76 -58.84
N ALA A 92 -44.31 -19.67 -58.18
CA ALA A 92 -44.12 -19.93 -56.76
C ALA A 92 -42.72 -20.49 -56.46
N ARG A 93 -42.18 -21.36 -57.34
CA ARG A 93 -40.79 -21.84 -57.24
C ARG A 93 -39.79 -20.73 -57.49
N GLU A 94 -39.96 -19.96 -58.57
CA GLU A 94 -39.11 -18.82 -58.91
C GLU A 94 -39.03 -17.82 -57.73
N THR A 95 -40.17 -17.43 -57.15
CA THR A 95 -40.19 -16.55 -55.96
C THR A 95 -39.59 -17.19 -54.70
N ALA A 96 -39.65 -18.52 -54.55
CA ALA A 96 -39.03 -19.23 -53.42
C ALA A 96 -37.50 -19.31 -53.59
N ASP A 97 -37.02 -19.52 -54.81
CA ASP A 97 -35.60 -19.50 -55.15
C ASP A 97 -35.03 -18.08 -55.00
N GLU A 98 -35.75 -17.05 -55.45
CA GLU A 98 -35.40 -15.64 -55.23
C GLU A 98 -35.33 -15.27 -53.75
N LEU A 99 -36.33 -15.68 -52.95
CA LEU A 99 -36.37 -15.45 -51.50
C LEU A 99 -35.23 -16.18 -50.78
N THR A 100 -34.91 -17.40 -51.21
CA THR A 100 -33.79 -18.18 -50.65
C THR A 100 -32.45 -17.53 -51.00
N ALA A 101 -32.28 -17.08 -52.25
CA ALA A 101 -31.08 -16.38 -52.69
C ALA A 101 -30.89 -15.00 -52.04
N SER A 102 -31.97 -14.25 -51.78
CA SER A 102 -31.90 -12.97 -51.07
C SER A 102 -31.57 -13.16 -49.59
N ALA A 103 -32.24 -14.10 -48.90
CA ALA A 103 -31.96 -14.43 -47.52
C ALA A 103 -30.53 -14.93 -47.30
N HIS A 104 -29.97 -15.74 -48.22
CA HIS A 104 -28.57 -16.14 -48.15
C HIS A 104 -27.61 -14.97 -48.32
N ARG A 105 -27.84 -14.05 -49.27
CA ARG A 105 -27.01 -12.85 -49.43
C ARG A 105 -27.06 -11.94 -48.20
N GLU A 106 -28.24 -11.75 -47.62
CA GLU A 106 -28.42 -10.93 -46.42
C GLU A 106 -27.71 -11.56 -45.19
N ALA A 107 -27.85 -12.87 -45.01
CA ALA A 107 -27.12 -13.60 -43.97
C ALA A 107 -25.59 -13.55 -44.18
N GLU A 108 -25.10 -13.59 -45.42
CA GLU A 108 -23.68 -13.43 -45.74
C GLU A 108 -23.18 -12.01 -45.45
N THR A 109 -23.94 -10.96 -45.79
CA THR A 109 -23.54 -9.57 -45.49
C THR A 109 -23.54 -9.30 -44.00
N GLU A 110 -24.53 -9.81 -43.24
CA GLU A 110 -24.56 -9.72 -41.78
C GLU A 110 -23.39 -10.49 -41.16
N ALA A 111 -23.15 -11.74 -41.55
CA ALA A 111 -22.04 -12.55 -41.04
C ALA A 111 -20.68 -11.91 -41.32
N ASN A 112 -20.49 -11.30 -42.50
CA ASN A 112 -19.27 -10.55 -42.82
C ASN A 112 -19.16 -9.26 -41.99
N GLY A 113 -20.26 -8.55 -41.75
CA GLY A 113 -20.30 -7.38 -40.86
C GLY A 113 -19.97 -7.72 -39.40
N ILE A 114 -20.47 -8.85 -38.88
CA ILE A 114 -20.14 -9.36 -37.54
C ILE A 114 -18.66 -9.76 -37.47
N ARG A 115 -18.13 -10.47 -38.47
CA ARG A 115 -16.69 -10.84 -38.54
C ARG A 115 -15.78 -9.61 -38.58
N ALA A 116 -16.14 -8.59 -39.35
CA ALA A 116 -15.39 -7.33 -39.42
C ALA A 116 -15.35 -6.63 -38.05
N LYS A 117 -16.50 -6.46 -37.40
CA LYS A 117 -16.59 -5.88 -36.04
C LYS A 117 -15.82 -6.70 -35.00
N ALA A 118 -15.88 -8.03 -35.08
CA ALA A 118 -15.13 -8.90 -34.17
C ALA A 118 -13.61 -8.78 -34.37
N ALA A 119 -13.14 -8.66 -35.62
CA ALA A 119 -11.74 -8.41 -35.92
C ALA A 119 -11.28 -7.03 -35.43
N GLU A 120 -12.09 -5.99 -35.62
CA GLU A 120 -11.83 -4.63 -35.12
C GLU A 120 -11.72 -4.61 -33.57
N LEU A 121 -12.68 -5.22 -32.87
CA LEU A 121 -12.65 -5.34 -31.41
C LEU A 121 -11.41 -6.10 -30.91
N LEU A 122 -11.00 -7.18 -31.59
CA LEU A 122 -9.77 -7.90 -31.25
C LEU A 122 -8.51 -7.07 -31.49
N VAL A 123 -8.43 -6.29 -32.56
CA VAL A 123 -7.28 -5.39 -32.80
C VAL A 123 -7.22 -4.29 -31.73
N ASN A 124 -8.35 -3.67 -31.41
CA ASN A 124 -8.41 -2.62 -30.39
C ASN A 124 -8.05 -3.17 -29.00
N ALA A 125 -8.62 -4.31 -28.60
CA ALA A 125 -8.30 -4.94 -27.32
C ALA A 125 -6.82 -5.36 -27.19
N ASN A 126 -6.19 -5.83 -28.28
CA ASN A 126 -4.75 -6.11 -28.28
C ASN A 126 -3.92 -4.82 -28.20
N ALA A 127 -4.31 -3.75 -28.90
CA ALA A 127 -3.63 -2.45 -28.81
C ALA A 127 -3.71 -1.83 -27.40
N GLU A 128 -4.86 -1.95 -26.72
CA GLU A 128 -5.05 -1.57 -25.32
C GLU A 128 -4.21 -2.44 -24.37
N ALA A 129 -4.14 -3.75 -24.61
CA ALA A 129 -3.31 -4.67 -23.83
C ALA A 129 -1.81 -4.38 -23.98
N ASP A 130 -1.34 -4.06 -25.20
CA ASP A 130 0.05 -3.67 -25.44
C ASP A 130 0.35 -2.29 -24.82
N ALA A 131 -0.56 -1.32 -24.95
CA ALA A 131 -0.40 0.00 -24.33
C ALA A 131 -0.28 -0.11 -22.79
N THR A 132 -1.25 -0.76 -22.13
CA THR A 132 -1.23 -0.96 -20.67
C THR A 132 0.00 -1.75 -20.20
N LYS A 133 0.48 -2.72 -20.99
CA LYS A 133 1.74 -3.41 -20.71
C LYS A 133 2.95 -2.46 -20.79
N THR A 134 3.04 -1.61 -21.82
CA THR A 134 4.14 -0.63 -21.92
C THR A 134 4.12 0.40 -20.79
N GLU A 135 2.94 0.81 -20.33
CA GLU A 135 2.80 1.68 -19.16
C GLU A 135 3.24 0.98 -17.86
N ALA A 136 2.84 -0.29 -17.66
CA ALA A 136 3.26 -1.09 -16.52
C ALA A 136 4.78 -1.34 -16.51
N ASP A 137 5.38 -1.70 -17.65
CA ASP A 137 6.82 -1.89 -17.80
C ASP A 137 7.58 -0.58 -17.52
N LYS A 138 7.04 0.57 -17.94
CA LYS A 138 7.60 1.89 -17.62
C LYS A 138 7.51 2.20 -16.13
N LEU A 139 6.35 2.02 -15.49
CA LEU A 139 6.18 2.25 -14.05
C LEU A 139 7.11 1.35 -13.21
N LEU A 140 7.33 0.10 -13.64
CA LEU A 140 8.29 -0.80 -13.01
C LEU A 140 9.74 -0.33 -13.19
N ALA A 141 10.10 0.22 -14.35
CA ALA A 141 11.42 0.80 -14.59
C ALA A 141 11.64 2.06 -13.74
N ASP A 142 10.69 3.00 -13.76
CA ASP A 142 10.73 4.25 -12.99
C ASP A 142 10.85 3.93 -11.50
N SER A 143 9.94 3.11 -10.94
CA SER A 143 9.97 2.68 -9.53
C SER A 143 11.28 1.98 -9.13
N LYS A 144 11.86 1.17 -10.02
CA LYS A 144 13.17 0.54 -9.78
C LYS A 144 14.30 1.57 -9.73
N THR A 145 14.29 2.59 -10.58
CA THR A 145 15.30 3.66 -10.54
C THR A 145 15.16 4.54 -9.29
N GLU A 146 13.92 4.85 -8.86
CA GLU A 146 13.66 5.56 -7.62
C GLU A 146 14.16 4.75 -6.41
N ALA A 147 13.81 3.47 -6.32
CA ALA A 147 14.27 2.59 -5.24
C ALA A 147 15.81 2.45 -5.20
N GLN A 148 16.47 2.37 -6.36
CA GLN A 148 17.93 2.38 -6.45
C GLN A 148 18.53 3.71 -5.97
N THR A 149 17.91 4.84 -6.32
CA THR A 149 18.34 6.17 -5.88
C THR A 149 18.19 6.34 -4.36
N VAL A 150 17.06 5.93 -3.79
CA VAL A 150 16.83 5.94 -2.33
C VAL A 150 17.85 5.06 -1.60
N LEU A 151 18.13 3.86 -2.12
CA LEU A 151 19.15 2.97 -1.54
C LEU A 151 20.58 3.52 -1.66
N ALA A 152 20.91 4.22 -2.74
CA ALA A 152 22.22 4.87 -2.90
C ALA A 152 22.38 6.02 -1.90
N ASN A 153 21.37 6.89 -1.77
CA ASN A 153 21.37 8.00 -0.83
C ASN A 153 21.46 7.51 0.62
N ALA A 154 20.65 6.51 1.00
CA ALA A 154 20.66 5.95 2.35
C ALA A 154 22.02 5.29 2.71
N ARG A 155 22.73 4.72 1.74
CA ARG A 155 24.10 4.21 1.93
C ARG A 155 25.11 5.33 2.13
N ALA A 156 25.06 6.37 1.29
CA ALA A 156 25.93 7.54 1.43
C ALA A 156 25.73 8.24 2.78
N GLU A 157 24.48 8.44 3.22
CA GLU A 157 24.17 9.00 4.54
C GLU A 157 24.68 8.12 5.70
N ALA A 158 24.56 6.80 5.59
CA ALA A 158 25.09 5.87 6.59
C ALA A 158 26.62 5.89 6.66
N GLU A 159 27.30 5.95 5.51
CA GLU A 159 28.77 6.08 5.43
C GLU A 159 29.24 7.42 6.04
N ASP A 160 28.55 8.52 5.73
CA ASP A 160 28.81 9.85 6.31
C ASP A 160 28.66 9.85 7.85
N ILE A 161 27.62 9.19 8.37
CA ILE A 161 27.39 9.05 9.82
C ILE A 161 28.51 8.22 10.47
N LEU A 162 28.93 7.11 9.84
CA LEU A 162 30.03 6.28 10.35
C LEU A 162 31.36 7.04 10.36
N VAL A 163 31.68 7.80 9.31
CA VAL A 163 32.89 8.62 9.25
C VAL A 163 32.88 9.72 10.31
N ARG A 164 31.77 10.44 10.47
CA ARG A 164 31.64 11.49 11.51
C ARG A 164 31.73 10.90 12.92
N SER A 165 30.98 9.84 13.21
CA SER A 165 31.00 9.17 14.51
C SER A 165 32.39 8.63 14.86
N ARG A 166 33.10 8.08 13.87
CA ARG A 166 34.50 7.63 14.04
C ARG A 166 35.43 8.81 14.34
N LEU A 167 35.33 9.92 13.60
CA LEU A 167 36.14 11.11 13.84
C LEU A 167 35.87 11.73 15.23
N GLU A 168 34.60 11.77 15.66
CA GLU A 168 34.22 12.20 17.01
C GLU A 168 34.81 11.27 18.09
N ALA A 169 34.76 9.95 17.88
CA ALA A 169 35.37 8.98 18.78
C ALA A 169 36.91 9.13 18.85
N GLU A 170 37.58 9.28 17.70
CA GLU A 170 39.03 9.51 17.63
C GLU A 170 39.43 10.83 18.32
N ASN A 171 38.67 11.91 18.11
CA ASN A 171 38.87 13.19 18.78
C ASN A 171 38.67 13.11 20.30
N THR A 172 37.59 12.48 20.78
CA THR A 172 37.36 12.33 22.23
C THR A 172 38.43 11.48 22.91
N VAL A 173 38.93 10.43 22.25
CA VAL A 173 40.08 9.64 22.75
C VAL A 173 41.37 10.46 22.74
N ALA A 174 41.61 11.29 21.73
CA ALA A 174 42.77 12.17 21.67
C ALA A 174 42.76 13.22 22.79
N SER A 175 41.64 13.92 22.99
CA SER A 175 41.47 14.88 24.09
C SER A 175 41.62 14.22 25.46
N ALA A 176 40.98 13.07 25.69
CA ALA A 176 41.07 12.37 26.97
C ALA A 176 42.49 11.88 27.29
N ARG A 177 43.30 11.54 26.27
CA ARG A 177 44.72 11.23 26.43
C ARG A 177 45.52 12.48 26.78
N GLY A 178 45.33 13.58 26.06
CA GLY A 178 45.96 14.87 26.37
C GLY A 178 45.71 15.32 27.81
N GLU A 179 44.45 15.31 28.26
CA GLU A 179 44.09 15.62 29.65
C GLU A 179 44.73 14.67 30.67
N ALA A 180 44.90 13.39 30.34
CA ALA A 180 45.55 12.43 31.22
C ALA A 180 47.06 12.69 31.32
N ASP A 181 47.72 12.96 30.19
CA ASP A 181 49.15 13.29 30.13
C ASP A 181 49.45 14.61 30.87
N GLU A 182 48.60 15.64 30.71
CA GLU A 182 48.69 16.90 31.46
C GLU A 182 48.55 16.69 32.97
N ARG A 183 47.56 15.90 33.42
CA ARG A 183 47.40 15.56 34.85
C ARG A 183 48.59 14.78 35.40
N LEU A 184 49.16 13.86 34.62
CA LEU A 184 50.37 13.12 35.00
C LEU A 184 51.57 14.04 35.17
N GLN A 185 51.76 15.01 34.26
CA GLN A 185 52.83 16.02 34.39
C GLN A 185 52.63 16.91 35.62
N GLN A 186 51.41 17.37 35.89
CA GLN A 186 51.08 18.16 37.09
C GLN A 186 51.43 17.39 38.36
N LEU A 187 50.96 16.14 38.48
CA LEU A 187 51.26 15.28 39.65
C LEU A 187 52.75 14.97 39.78
N GLN A 188 53.51 14.83 38.69
CA GLN A 188 54.96 14.66 38.74
C GLN A 188 55.67 15.91 39.29
N VAL A 189 55.24 17.10 38.89
CA VAL A 189 55.79 18.37 39.41
C VAL A 189 55.43 18.56 40.89
N GLU A 190 54.19 18.24 41.29
CA GLU A 190 53.77 18.30 42.70
C GLU A 190 54.55 17.31 43.57
N LEU A 191 54.73 16.07 43.12
CA LEU A 191 55.51 15.06 43.84
C LEU A 191 57.00 15.43 43.94
N ALA A 192 57.58 16.03 42.89
CA ALA A 192 58.94 16.55 42.94
C ALA A 192 59.07 17.70 43.95
N SER A 193 58.15 18.67 43.90
CA SER A 193 58.11 19.80 44.85
C SER A 193 57.93 19.34 46.30
N LEU A 194 57.00 18.41 46.56
CA LEU A 194 56.78 17.84 47.89
C LEU A 194 58.01 17.08 48.38
N ARG A 195 58.67 16.32 47.50
CA ARG A 195 59.92 15.63 47.83
C ARG A 195 61.01 16.63 48.22
N ASP A 196 61.25 17.64 47.39
CA ASP A 196 62.27 18.67 47.66
C ASP A 196 62.01 19.41 48.98
N GLN A 197 60.74 19.70 49.29
CA GLN A 197 60.34 20.27 50.59
C GLN A 197 60.66 19.32 51.76
N THR A 198 60.36 18.02 51.63
CA THR A 198 60.70 17.04 52.69
C THR A 198 62.21 16.86 52.84
N GLU A 199 62.97 16.81 51.75
CA GLU A 199 64.43 16.72 51.80
C GLU A 199 65.06 17.98 52.44
N ALA A 200 64.52 19.16 52.12
CA ALA A 200 64.92 20.42 52.75
C ALA A 200 64.63 20.41 54.27
N ARG A 201 63.43 19.99 54.69
CA ARG A 201 63.05 19.92 56.10
C ARG A 201 63.86 18.90 56.89
N VAL A 202 64.24 17.78 56.28
CA VAL A 202 65.16 16.80 56.88
C VAL A 202 66.57 17.40 57.06
N ARG A 203 67.08 18.16 56.09
CA ARG A 203 68.37 18.85 56.20
C ARG A 203 68.36 19.94 57.29
N GLU A 204 67.26 20.67 57.43
CA GLU A 204 67.03 21.63 58.52
C GLU A 204 67.10 20.94 59.89
N PHE A 205 66.30 19.89 60.11
CA PHE A 205 66.34 19.13 61.37
C PHE A 205 67.71 18.50 61.67
N GLN A 206 68.46 18.08 60.65
CA GLN A 206 69.83 17.58 60.80
C GLN A 206 70.80 18.69 61.24
N ALA A 207 70.68 19.89 60.67
CA ALA A 207 71.47 21.06 61.06
C ALA A 207 71.15 21.50 62.50
N ASP A 208 69.87 21.58 62.87
CA ASP A 208 69.43 21.89 64.24
C ASP A 208 69.97 20.84 65.24
N THR A 209 69.86 19.56 64.90
CA THR A 209 70.39 18.45 65.71
C THR A 209 71.90 18.60 65.91
N ALA A 210 72.65 18.88 64.84
CA ALA A 210 74.09 19.10 64.91
C ALA A 210 74.45 20.32 65.79
N ALA A 211 73.69 21.42 65.68
CA ALA A 211 73.88 22.61 66.51
C ALA A 211 73.63 22.32 68.00
N VAL A 212 72.58 21.56 68.35
CA VAL A 212 72.31 21.15 69.74
C VAL A 212 73.41 20.23 70.30
N TRP A 213 73.94 19.29 69.50
CA TRP A 213 75.08 18.47 69.92
C TRP A 213 76.35 19.29 70.14
N GLU A 214 76.61 20.27 69.30
CA GLU A 214 77.74 21.18 69.44
C GLU A 214 77.60 22.08 70.68
N GLN A 215 76.42 22.66 70.92
CA GLN A 215 76.11 23.38 72.16
C GLN A 215 76.31 22.51 73.40
N ARG A 216 75.84 21.25 73.37
CA ARG A 216 76.04 20.29 74.48
C ARG A 216 77.52 19.99 74.70
N ARG A 217 78.31 19.84 73.64
CA ARG A 217 79.77 19.62 73.72
C ARG A 217 80.47 20.82 74.35
N GLN A 218 80.11 22.03 73.94
CA GLN A 218 80.63 23.27 74.51
C GLN A 218 80.24 23.42 75.99
N LEU A 219 78.99 23.13 76.37
CA LEU A 219 78.53 23.17 77.76
C LEU A 219 79.25 22.14 78.64
N LEU A 220 79.47 20.92 78.14
CA LEU A 220 80.24 19.89 78.85
C LEU A 220 81.69 20.33 79.07
N GLU A 221 82.33 20.95 78.07
CA GLU A 221 83.69 21.48 78.21
C GLU A 221 83.74 22.69 79.17
N GLN A 222 82.74 23.58 79.14
CA GLN A 222 82.60 24.65 80.13
C GLN A 222 82.43 24.10 81.56
N MET A 223 81.60 23.07 81.76
CA MET A 223 81.45 22.42 83.06
C MET A 223 82.73 21.74 83.51
N ARG A 224 83.48 21.09 82.60
CA ARG A 224 84.80 20.53 82.89
C ARG A 224 85.80 21.62 83.29
N GLY A 225 85.81 22.76 82.59
CA GLY A 225 86.66 23.91 82.92
C GLY A 225 86.30 24.54 84.26
N MET A 226 85.01 24.64 84.61
CA MET A 226 84.56 25.07 85.94
C MET A 226 84.97 24.07 87.03
N ALA A 227 84.81 22.77 86.78
CA ALA A 227 85.24 21.73 87.71
C ALA A 227 86.76 21.76 87.94
N SER A 228 87.56 21.95 86.89
CA SER A 228 89.02 22.13 87.01
C SER A 228 89.34 23.32 87.92
N ARG A 229 88.73 24.49 87.69
CA ARG A 229 88.94 25.67 88.54
C ARG A 229 88.51 25.48 89.99
N LEU A 230 87.48 24.66 90.23
CA LEU A 230 87.06 24.30 91.59
C LEU A 230 88.05 23.35 92.26
N VAL A 231 88.69 22.45 91.51
CA VAL A 231 89.81 21.62 92.00
C VAL A 231 91.03 22.51 92.28
N ASP A 232 91.44 23.36 91.33
CA ASP A 232 92.57 24.29 91.50
C ASP A 232 92.38 25.19 92.74
N LEU A 233 91.15 25.65 93.00
CA LEU A 233 90.77 26.42 94.18
C LEU A 233 90.77 25.60 95.47
N ALA A 234 90.35 24.33 95.40
CA ALA A 234 90.34 23.42 96.55
C ALA A 234 91.75 22.99 96.95
N ASP A 235 92.62 22.71 95.98
CA ASP A 235 94.04 22.40 96.20
C ASP A 235 94.75 23.62 96.81
N ALA A 236 94.54 24.82 96.27
CA ALA A 236 95.05 26.07 96.86
C ALA A 236 94.46 26.41 98.25
N ALA A 237 93.33 25.78 98.63
CA ALA A 237 92.76 25.87 99.97
C ALA A 237 93.21 24.72 100.90
N ALA A 238 93.68 23.60 100.36
CA ALA A 238 94.28 22.49 101.09
C ALA A 238 95.76 22.74 101.42
N ASP A 239 96.47 23.50 100.57
CA ASP A 239 97.77 24.11 100.86
C ASP A 239 97.69 25.17 101.99
N ARG A 240 96.48 25.51 102.46
CA ARG A 240 96.23 26.22 103.73
C ARG A 240 95.86 25.21 104.81
N GLU A 241 96.73 25.07 105.82
CA GLU A 241 96.42 24.27 107.00
C GLU A 241 95.15 24.77 107.73
N PRO A 242 94.25 23.87 108.16
CA PRO A 242 93.07 24.25 108.94
C PRO A 242 93.37 24.31 110.43
N GLU A 243 93.21 25.47 111.06
CA GLU A 243 92.97 25.53 112.51
C GLU A 243 91.50 25.16 112.82
N GLN A 244 91.31 24.27 113.79
CA GLN A 244 90.02 23.97 114.40
C GLN A 244 90.21 23.62 115.89
N PRO A 245 89.22 23.87 116.74
CA PRO A 245 88.45 25.11 116.88
C PRO A 245 88.40 25.52 118.37
N ASP A 246 87.56 26.49 118.74
CA ASP A 246 86.95 26.44 120.07
C ASP A 246 85.48 26.85 120.06
N LEU A 247 84.73 26.32 121.03
CA LEU A 247 83.28 26.18 121.02
C LEU A 247 82.59 27.12 122.03
N LEU A 248 81.27 27.32 121.82
CA LEU A 248 80.28 27.77 122.82
C LEU A 248 80.32 29.24 123.29
N GLU A 249 79.65 30.14 122.55
CA GLU A 249 78.65 31.04 123.18
C GLU A 249 77.59 31.53 122.16
N ALA A 250 76.38 30.96 122.21
CA ALA A 250 75.08 31.47 121.70
C ALA A 250 74.11 30.31 121.39
N LEU A 251 73.76 29.52 122.40
CA LEU A 251 72.48 28.80 122.37
C LEU A 251 71.37 29.83 122.58
N GLU A 252 70.31 29.80 121.75
CA GLU A 252 68.93 29.61 122.22
C GLU A 252 67.89 29.59 121.07
N PRO A 253 66.79 28.82 121.19
CA PRO A 253 65.79 28.66 120.14
C PRO A 253 64.63 29.66 120.25
N LYS A 254 64.12 30.19 119.13
CA LYS A 254 62.83 30.90 119.08
C LYS A 254 61.98 30.48 117.87
N ARG A 255 60.68 30.26 118.12
CA ARG A 255 59.64 29.97 117.13
C ARG A 255 58.94 31.25 116.66
N GLN A 256 58.61 31.30 115.36
CA GLN A 256 57.48 32.05 114.77
C GLN A 256 57.58 33.61 114.82
N PRO A 257 56.82 34.38 113.99
CA PRO A 257 55.61 34.02 113.23
C PRO A 257 55.61 34.36 111.71
N GLU A 258 54.42 34.26 111.13
CA GLU A 258 54.02 34.40 109.71
C GLU A 258 54.12 35.83 109.16
N THR A 259 54.22 35.98 107.82
CA THR A 259 53.45 36.99 107.05
C THR A 259 53.47 36.71 105.54
N GLU A 260 52.33 36.31 104.97
CA GLU A 260 51.96 36.77 103.61
C GLU A 260 51.52 38.25 103.70
N PRO A 261 51.46 39.00 102.57
CA PRO A 261 50.14 39.11 101.93
C PRO A 261 50.13 39.22 100.39
N GLN A 262 49.10 38.60 99.81
CA GLN A 262 48.13 39.12 98.81
C GLN A 262 48.65 40.12 97.74
N ALA A 263 48.65 39.77 96.44
CA ALA A 263 47.50 39.60 95.52
C ALA A 263 46.88 40.91 94.96
N SER A 264 46.81 41.01 93.63
CA SER A 264 45.58 41.47 92.92
C SER A 264 45.58 41.07 91.44
N ASN A 265 44.48 40.43 91.05
CA ASN A 265 44.05 40.10 89.69
C ASN A 265 43.90 41.32 88.74
N ARG A 266 43.92 41.07 87.42
CA ARG A 266 42.81 41.16 86.42
C ARG A 266 43.34 41.44 85.00
N GLY A 267 42.82 40.91 83.89
CA GLY A 267 41.74 39.93 83.62
C GLY A 267 42.15 39.02 82.43
N GLU A 268 41.49 37.90 82.13
CA GLU A 268 40.25 37.79 81.31
C GLU A 268 40.40 38.47 79.93
N THR A 269 40.20 37.82 78.77
CA THR A 269 39.52 36.56 78.39
C THR A 269 40.36 35.80 77.32
N ASP A 270 40.00 34.65 76.72
CA ASP A 270 38.76 33.87 76.70
C ASP A 270 39.05 32.36 76.54
N SER A 271 38.07 31.53 76.87
CA SER A 271 38.16 30.06 76.83
C SER A 271 37.50 29.50 75.55
N THR A 272 38.02 28.41 75.00
CA THR A 272 37.29 27.11 74.94
C THR A 272 38.04 26.07 74.11
N VAL A 273 38.06 24.84 74.64
CA VAL A 273 38.31 23.59 73.91
C VAL A 273 37.18 22.64 74.29
N PRO A 274 36.59 21.87 73.35
CA PRO A 274 35.75 20.74 73.69
C PRO A 274 36.32 19.38 73.26
N THR A 275 36.01 18.37 74.06
CA THR A 275 36.23 16.93 73.88
C THR A 275 35.22 16.19 74.75
N VAL A 276 34.65 15.03 74.39
CA VAL A 276 34.81 14.15 73.21
C VAL A 276 33.40 13.67 72.80
N GLU A 277 33.19 13.11 71.60
CA GLU A 277 32.52 11.80 71.47
C GLU A 277 32.61 11.18 70.08
N ALA A 278 32.39 9.86 70.00
CA ALA A 278 32.44 9.07 68.79
C ALA A 278 31.19 8.17 68.69
N GLU A 279 30.48 8.24 67.58
CA GLU A 279 29.60 7.17 67.11
C GLU A 279 29.79 6.97 65.61
N GLY A 280 29.82 5.70 65.19
CA GLY A 280 29.86 5.33 63.78
C GLY A 280 28.50 4.82 63.33
N ALA A 281 28.02 5.28 62.18
CA ALA A 281 26.94 4.64 61.45
C ALA A 281 27.18 4.74 59.95
N THR A 282 27.17 3.60 59.28
CA THR A 282 27.28 3.45 57.83
C THR A 282 25.91 3.61 57.17
N ASP A 283 25.80 4.52 56.20
CA ASP A 283 25.03 4.32 54.95
C ASP A 283 25.48 5.42 53.97
N GLY A 284 25.52 5.25 52.66
CA GLY A 284 24.67 4.42 51.83
C GLY A 284 24.16 5.28 50.68
N GLY A 285 24.96 5.39 49.62
CA GLY A 285 24.62 6.30 48.53
C GLY A 285 23.38 5.82 47.75
N THR A 286 22.37 6.67 47.61
CA THR A 286 21.31 6.46 46.61
C THR A 286 21.16 7.64 45.67
N ARG A 287 21.26 7.33 44.38
CA ARG A 287 20.90 8.20 43.26
C ARG A 287 19.41 8.53 43.32
N LYS A 288 19.01 9.75 42.96
CA LYS A 288 17.73 9.92 42.26
C LYS A 288 17.80 11.06 41.25
N ALA A 289 17.77 10.67 39.97
CA ALA A 289 17.69 11.60 38.85
C ALA A 289 16.34 12.32 38.86
N ALA A 290 16.35 13.64 38.69
CA ALA A 290 15.17 14.43 38.35
C ALA A 290 15.25 14.84 36.87
N SER A 291 14.81 13.95 35.99
CA SER A 291 14.55 14.30 34.59
C SER A 291 13.50 15.42 34.53
N ARG A 292 13.79 16.51 33.81
CA ARG A 292 12.78 17.48 33.38
C ARG A 292 12.97 17.86 31.91
N ASN A 293 12.15 17.23 31.09
CA ASN A 293 11.60 17.69 29.81
C ASN A 293 12.52 18.45 28.85
N ARG A 294 13.03 17.71 27.85
CA ARG A 294 13.06 18.23 26.48
C ARG A 294 11.62 18.52 26.05
N ARG A 295 11.30 19.77 25.69
CA ARG A 295 10.06 20.09 24.95
C ARG A 295 10.21 19.58 23.52
N THR A 296 9.57 18.46 23.20
CA THR A 296 9.36 18.01 21.83
C THR A 296 8.33 18.92 21.13
N ARG A 297 8.63 19.33 19.90
CA ARG A 297 7.63 19.88 18.98
C ARG A 297 6.65 18.77 18.59
N PRO A 298 5.33 19.01 18.56
CA PRO A 298 4.43 18.24 17.72
C PRO A 298 4.42 18.88 16.31
N GLY A 299 4.85 18.11 15.31
CA GLY A 299 4.57 18.39 13.91
C GLY A 299 3.64 17.31 13.40
N ALA A 300 2.37 17.63 13.21
CA ALA A 300 1.40 16.79 12.52
C ALA A 300 0.20 17.67 12.11
N ASP A 301 0.21 18.14 10.87
CA ASP A 301 -1.03 18.33 10.14
C ASP A 301 -0.79 17.93 8.68
N ARG A 302 -1.47 16.86 8.27
CA ARG A 302 -1.46 16.29 6.92
C ARG A 302 -2.85 15.73 6.66
N ALA A 303 -3.77 16.62 6.27
CA ALA A 303 -4.98 16.28 5.55
C ALA A 303 -4.69 16.50 4.05
N GLU A 304 -4.96 15.53 3.19
CA GLU A 304 -6.16 15.50 2.31
C GLU A 304 -6.20 16.70 1.34
N GLY A 305 -6.35 16.52 0.03
CA GLY A 305 -7.02 15.44 -0.67
C GLY A 305 -8.15 16.04 -1.51
N GLY A 306 -7.80 16.54 -2.69
CA GLY A 306 -8.68 17.28 -3.61
C GLY A 306 -7.92 17.76 -4.83
#